data_AF-A0A1G2CFT5-F1
#
_entry.id   AF-A0A1G2CFT5-F1
#
_cell.length_a   1.000
_cell.length_b   1.000
_cell.length_c   1.000
_cell.angle_alpha   90.00
_cell.angle_beta   90.00
_cell.angle_gamma   90.00
#
_symmetry.space_group_name_H-M   'P 1'
#
loop_
_entity.id
_entity.type
_entity.pdbx_description
1 polymer ?
#
loop_
_entity_poly.entity_id
_entity_poly.type
_entity_poly.pdbx_seq_one_letter_code
_entity_poly.pdbx_strand_id
1 'polypeptide(L)'
;MTKEEKFVVNPLEKYFLDPKRSGARWTIKHRPGYGTSATGYDLQVERKNQVLLIEAKYIRGSFAAALAGLVIAPLTSKQEKMKSKKKKSWSAVVCWAIGCGYQRGGRAKKYKMSGIYQILFDCLGRNLKFWECYSDLLRVKYVFFVDGNKVGKISFYKIINFAKRYKSSMDKSLHQRRTEAEKLAKGIKFK
;
A
#
# COMPACT_ATOMS: atom_id res chain seq x y z
N MET A 1 3.14 14.30 15.23
CA MET A 1 2.77 12.98 14.68
C MET A 1 1.86 13.18 13.47
N THR A 2 2.25 12.70 12.30
CA THR A 2 1.47 12.85 11.06
C THR A 2 0.25 11.91 11.08
N LYS A 3 -0.72 12.12 10.17
CA LYS A 3 -1.87 11.22 10.03
C LYS A 3 -1.43 9.85 9.52
N GLU A 4 -0.46 9.83 8.60
CA GLU A 4 0.22 8.64 8.08
C GLU A 4 0.84 7.83 9.24
N GLU A 5 1.60 8.48 10.10
CA GLU A 5 2.21 7.85 11.27
C GLU A 5 1.14 7.21 12.17
N LYS A 6 0.12 7.99 12.53
CA LYS A 6 -0.92 7.56 13.47
C LYS A 6 -1.80 6.43 12.92
N PHE A 7 -2.23 6.55 11.66
CA PHE A 7 -3.30 5.73 11.09
C PHE A 7 -2.82 4.67 10.09
N VAL A 8 -1.54 4.66 9.72
CA VAL A 8 -1.00 3.71 8.74
C VAL A 8 0.27 3.04 9.26
N VAL A 9 1.29 3.83 9.62
CA VAL A 9 2.60 3.30 10.04
C VAL A 9 2.51 2.57 11.38
N ASN A 10 1.95 3.20 12.41
CA ASN A 10 1.85 2.57 13.74
C ASN A 10 1.03 1.24 13.72
N PRO A 11 -0.13 1.16 13.03
CA PRO A 11 -0.81 -0.13 12.83
C PRO A 11 0.03 -1.16 12.07
N LEU A 12 0.79 -0.75 11.05
CA LEU A 12 1.68 -1.64 10.29
C LEU A 12 2.83 -2.18 11.13
N GLU A 13 3.47 -1.33 11.93
CA GLU A 13 4.51 -1.76 12.86
C GLU A 13 3.98 -2.85 13.80
N LYS A 14 2.81 -2.62 14.41
CA LYS A 14 2.15 -3.62 15.28
C LYS A 14 1.85 -4.92 14.52
N TYR A 15 1.40 -4.83 13.28
CA TYR A 15 1.17 -6.00 12.43
C TYR A 15 2.47 -6.79 12.19
N PHE A 16 3.59 -6.13 11.87
CA PHE A 16 4.88 -6.79 11.61
C PHE A 16 5.53 -7.36 12.88
N LEU A 17 5.36 -6.70 14.02
CA LEU A 17 5.86 -7.16 15.32
C LEU A 17 5.09 -8.37 15.87
N ASP A 18 3.91 -8.69 15.32
CA ASP A 18 3.13 -9.87 15.66
C ASP A 18 3.28 -10.97 14.57
N PRO A 19 4.07 -12.03 14.81
CA PRO A 19 4.26 -13.10 13.84
C PRO A 19 2.99 -13.91 13.55
N LYS A 20 2.03 -13.95 14.47
CA LYS A 20 0.75 -14.65 14.26
C LYS A 20 -0.11 -13.92 13.22
N ARG A 21 -0.02 -12.58 13.18
CA ARG A 21 -0.70 -11.74 12.19
C ARG A 21 0.05 -11.68 10.86
N SER A 22 1.34 -11.33 10.91
CA SER A 22 2.18 -11.13 9.73
C SER A 22 2.64 -12.43 9.06
N GLY A 23 2.51 -13.56 9.75
CA GLY A 23 2.91 -14.89 9.30
C GLY A 23 4.43 -15.11 9.31
N ALA A 24 5.19 -14.18 9.91
CA ALA A 24 6.65 -14.23 9.92
C ALA A 24 7.23 -13.34 11.02
N ARG A 25 8.45 -13.66 11.49
CA ARG A 25 9.18 -12.80 12.42
C ARG A 25 9.90 -11.70 11.64
N TRP A 26 9.40 -10.48 11.72
CA TRP A 26 10.00 -9.28 11.13
C TRP A 26 10.72 -8.46 12.19
N THR A 27 11.69 -7.66 11.76
CA THR A 27 12.37 -6.67 12.59
C THR A 27 12.16 -5.30 11.97
N ILE A 28 11.75 -4.32 12.78
CA ILE A 28 11.69 -2.92 12.37
C ILE A 28 13.14 -2.39 12.39
N LYS A 29 13.66 -1.96 11.24
CA LYS A 29 15.05 -1.45 11.16
C LYS A 29 15.14 0.05 11.20
N HIS A 30 14.24 0.71 10.49
CA HIS A 30 14.29 2.15 10.35
C HIS A 30 12.90 2.73 10.20
N ARG A 31 12.72 3.85 10.90
CA ARG A 31 11.59 4.78 10.79
C ARG A 31 12.21 6.16 10.69
N PRO A 32 11.99 6.92 9.61
CA PRO A 32 12.51 8.28 9.52
C PRO A 32 12.02 9.11 10.71
N GLY A 33 12.94 9.85 11.36
CA GLY A 33 12.63 10.64 12.56
C GLY A 33 11.63 11.79 12.33
N TYR A 34 11.45 12.17 11.07
CA TYR A 34 10.43 13.11 10.62
C TYR A 34 9.53 12.40 9.60
N GLY A 35 8.20 12.45 9.80
CA GLY A 35 7.18 11.85 8.93
C GLY A 35 7.06 12.46 7.53
N THR A 36 8.14 13.02 7.00
CA THR A 36 8.28 13.54 5.63
C THR A 36 9.45 12.84 4.98
N SER A 37 9.16 11.93 4.04
CA SER A 37 9.89 11.45 2.84
C SER A 37 11.43 11.53 2.71
N ALA A 38 12.20 11.78 3.78
CA ALA A 38 13.63 12.08 3.70
C ALA A 38 14.46 10.91 3.15
N THR A 39 13.96 9.68 3.28
CA THR A 39 14.59 8.44 2.77
C THR A 39 13.81 7.79 1.62
N GLY A 40 12.66 8.34 1.24
CA GLY A 40 11.80 7.77 0.18
C GLY A 40 10.98 6.53 0.57
N TYR A 41 10.80 6.28 1.88
CA TYR A 41 9.87 5.30 2.46
C TYR A 41 9.55 5.72 3.91
N ASP A 42 8.40 5.30 4.44
CA ASP A 42 7.96 5.63 5.80
C ASP A 42 8.28 4.53 6.83
N LEU A 43 8.49 3.29 6.38
CA LEU A 43 8.83 2.16 7.25
C LEU A 43 9.71 1.15 6.53
N GLN A 44 10.83 0.75 7.16
CA GLN A 44 11.67 -0.36 6.71
C GLN A 44 11.55 -1.54 7.69
N VAL A 45 11.16 -2.69 7.15
CA VAL A 45 11.13 -3.95 7.90
C VAL A 45 11.93 -5.03 7.21
N GLU A 46 12.55 -5.90 8.01
CA GLU A 46 13.47 -6.90 7.52
C GLU A 46 13.21 -8.28 8.10
N ARG A 47 13.51 -9.30 7.30
CA ARG A 47 13.55 -10.69 7.74
C ARG A 47 14.51 -11.48 6.86
N LYS A 48 15.41 -12.25 7.47
CA LYS A 48 16.36 -13.14 6.78
C LYS A 48 17.05 -12.41 5.61
N ASN A 49 16.60 -12.64 4.38
CA ASN A 49 17.16 -12.08 3.14
C ASN A 49 16.18 -11.14 2.41
N GLN A 50 15.20 -10.58 3.13
CA GLN A 50 14.15 -9.74 2.55
C GLN A 50 14.03 -8.43 3.32
N VAL A 51 14.06 -7.32 2.58
CA VAL A 51 13.76 -5.97 3.06
C VAL A 51 12.48 -5.49 2.39
N LEU A 52 11.54 -4.99 3.18
CA LEU A 52 10.39 -4.24 2.67
C LEU A 52 10.61 -2.76 2.99
N LEU A 53 10.65 -1.95 1.94
CA LEU A 53 10.58 -0.49 2.04
C LEU A 53 9.15 -0.09 1.78
N ILE A 54 8.47 0.51 2.76
CA ILE A 54 7.03 0.74 2.73
C ILE A 54 6.76 2.23 2.70
N GLU A 55 6.12 2.69 1.64
CA GLU A 55 5.57 4.06 1.56
C GLU A 55 4.11 4.04 2.03
N ALA A 56 3.79 4.90 2.99
CA ALA A 56 2.50 5.01 3.62
C ALA A 56 1.77 6.30 3.21
N LYS A 57 0.48 6.15 2.89
CA LYS A 57 -0.41 7.29 2.65
C LYS A 57 -1.74 7.11 3.35
N TYR A 58 -2.20 8.18 4.00
CA TYR A 58 -3.50 8.23 4.64
C TYR A 58 -4.48 9.03 3.79
N ILE A 59 -5.51 8.36 3.27
CA ILE A 59 -6.49 8.97 2.38
C ILE A 59 -7.61 9.65 3.19
N ARG A 60 -7.52 10.98 3.28
CA ARG A 60 -8.60 11.86 3.76
C ARG A 60 -8.85 13.08 2.86
N GLY A 61 -8.05 13.24 1.81
CA GLY A 61 -8.10 14.36 0.85
C GLY A 61 -8.02 13.87 -0.60
N SER A 62 -7.27 14.58 -1.44
CA SER A 62 -7.05 14.20 -2.85
C SER A 62 -6.34 12.84 -2.94
N PHE A 63 -7.00 11.86 -3.56
CA PHE A 63 -6.39 10.56 -3.82
C PHE A 63 -5.22 10.66 -4.80
N ALA A 64 -5.28 11.58 -5.76
CA ALA A 64 -4.23 11.76 -6.75
C ALA A 64 -2.89 12.16 -6.11
N ALA A 65 -2.92 13.07 -5.13
CA ALA A 65 -1.72 13.48 -4.41
C ALA A 65 -1.10 12.32 -3.61
N ALA A 66 -1.93 11.52 -2.94
CA ALA A 66 -1.47 10.33 -2.24
C ALA A 66 -0.90 9.28 -3.20
N LEU A 67 -1.58 9.04 -4.33
CA LEU A 67 -1.11 8.11 -5.34
C LEU A 67 0.23 8.55 -5.93
N ALA A 68 0.42 9.84 -6.21
CA ALA A 68 1.70 10.35 -6.69
C ALA A 68 2.84 10.02 -5.71
N GLY A 69 2.63 10.22 -4.40
CA GLY A 69 3.61 9.84 -3.38
C GLY A 69 3.94 8.33 -3.40
N LEU A 70 2.92 7.47 -3.48
CA LEU A 70 3.10 6.02 -3.59
C LEU A 70 3.87 5.62 -4.87
N VAL A 71 3.65 6.34 -5.97
CA VAL A 71 4.25 6.07 -7.27
C VAL A 71 5.73 6.48 -7.33
N ILE A 72 6.10 7.55 -6.63
CA ILE A 72 7.46 8.09 -6.66
C ILE A 72 8.39 7.35 -5.68
N ALA A 73 7.89 6.86 -4.55
CA ALA A 73 8.70 6.20 -3.53
C ALA A 73 9.57 5.02 -4.03
N PRO A 74 9.10 4.17 -4.97
CA PRO A 74 9.96 3.12 -5.52
C PRO A 74 11.12 3.64 -6.39
N LEU A 75 11.04 4.88 -6.88
CA LEU A 75 12.11 5.52 -7.66
C LEU A 75 13.21 6.07 -6.74
N THR A 76 12.85 6.64 -5.59
CA THR A 76 13.79 7.21 -4.60
C THR A 76 14.55 6.15 -3.82
N SER A 77 13.95 4.99 -3.59
CA SER A 77 14.57 3.85 -2.89
C SER A 77 15.64 3.08 -3.69
N LYS A 78 15.86 3.42 -4.98
CA LYS A 78 16.98 2.87 -5.77
C LYS A 78 18.36 3.20 -5.15
N GLN A 79 18.49 4.31 -4.43
CA GLN A 79 19.78 4.71 -3.84
C GLN A 79 20.21 3.84 -2.65
N GLU A 80 19.28 3.40 -1.78
CA GLU A 80 19.64 2.47 -0.69
C GLU A 80 20.07 1.09 -1.21
N LYS A 81 19.44 0.63 -2.31
CA LYS A 81 19.84 -0.61 -3.00
C LYS A 81 21.30 -0.55 -3.48
N MET A 82 21.80 0.63 -3.83
CA MET A 82 23.18 0.84 -4.29
C MET A 82 24.20 0.99 -3.15
N LYS A 83 23.79 1.48 -1.97
CA LYS A 83 24.69 1.68 -0.81
C LYS A 83 24.96 0.41 0.01
N SER A 84 24.18 -0.65 -0.21
CA SER A 84 24.39 -1.97 0.40
C SER A 84 25.62 -2.67 -0.20
N LYS A 85 26.83 -2.31 0.27
CA LYS A 85 28.09 -3.02 -0.02
C LYS A 85 28.13 -4.49 0.48
N LYS A 86 27.03 -5.04 1.02
CA LYS A 86 26.95 -6.42 1.52
C LYS A 86 26.31 -7.36 0.48
N LYS A 87 27.12 -8.33 0.05
CA LYS A 87 26.88 -9.52 -0.79
C LYS A 87 25.40 -9.90 -1.09
N LYS A 88 25.02 -9.72 -2.36
CA LYS A 88 24.21 -10.57 -3.29
C LYS A 88 22.92 -11.34 -2.87
N SER A 89 22.49 -11.47 -1.60
CA SER A 89 21.26 -12.27 -1.29
C SER A 89 20.05 -11.47 -0.80
N TRP A 90 20.20 -10.18 -0.48
CA TRP A 90 19.11 -9.37 0.08
C TRP A 90 18.25 -8.75 -1.02
N SER A 91 17.00 -9.21 -1.15
CA SER A 91 16.05 -8.63 -2.11
C SER A 91 15.24 -7.51 -1.45
N ALA A 92 15.70 -6.27 -1.58
CA ALA A 92 14.90 -5.11 -1.20
C ALA A 92 13.78 -4.90 -2.23
N VAL A 93 12.54 -4.85 -1.73
CA VAL A 93 11.35 -4.62 -2.53
C VAL A 93 10.53 -3.49 -1.93
N VAL A 94 9.81 -2.78 -2.79
CA VAL A 94 9.01 -1.64 -2.37
C VAL A 94 7.57 -2.09 -2.18
N CYS A 95 6.88 -1.50 -1.22
CA CYS A 95 5.52 -1.82 -0.86
C CYS A 95 4.73 -0.53 -0.67
N TRP A 96 3.44 -0.59 -0.99
CA TRP A 96 2.51 0.48 -0.70
C TRP A 96 1.74 0.18 0.57
N ALA A 97 1.46 1.21 1.35
CA ALA A 97 0.58 1.16 2.49
C ALA A 97 -0.48 2.27 2.36
N ILE A 98 -1.74 1.87 2.28
CA ILE A 98 -2.86 2.77 2.07
C ILE A 98 -3.80 2.63 3.25
N GLY A 99 -3.86 3.67 4.08
CA GLY A 99 -4.87 3.77 5.13
C GLY A 99 -5.97 4.75 4.76
N CYS A 100 -7.12 4.61 5.42
CA CYS A 100 -8.22 5.54 5.26
C CYS A 100 -8.84 5.90 6.60
N GLY A 101 -9.55 7.03 6.64
CA GLY A 101 -10.09 7.56 7.88
C GLY A 101 -11.29 6.80 8.41
N TYR A 102 -11.14 6.28 9.63
CA TYR A 102 -12.27 5.93 10.49
C TYR A 102 -12.83 7.21 11.09
N GLN A 103 -13.98 7.68 10.62
CA GLN A 103 -14.83 8.55 11.44
C GLN A 103 -16.01 7.72 11.93
N ARG A 104 -16.04 7.49 13.26
CA ARG A 104 -17.30 7.23 13.97
C ARG A 104 -18.21 8.42 13.67
N GLY A 105 -19.24 8.21 12.85
CA GLY A 105 -20.14 9.27 12.38
C GLY A 105 -20.50 9.09 10.91
N GLY A 106 -21.77 8.76 10.63
CA GLY A 106 -22.28 8.15 9.40
C GLY A 106 -22.22 8.92 8.07
N ARG A 107 -21.29 9.86 7.84
CA ARG A 107 -21.32 10.69 6.60
C ARG A 107 -20.12 10.57 5.64
N ALA A 108 -19.09 9.80 5.95
CA ALA A 108 -17.90 9.70 5.08
C ALA A 108 -17.76 8.35 4.36
N LYS A 109 -18.82 7.82 3.73
CA LYS A 109 -18.76 6.55 2.96
C LYS A 109 -17.62 6.52 1.91
N LYS A 110 -17.22 7.68 1.37
CA LYS A 110 -16.10 7.81 0.41
C LYS A 110 -14.73 7.43 0.96
N TYR A 111 -14.50 7.56 2.27
CA TYR A 111 -13.24 7.23 2.93
C TYR A 111 -13.29 5.89 3.67
N LYS A 112 -14.32 5.08 3.42
CA LYS A 112 -14.28 3.66 3.75
C LYS A 112 -13.33 2.95 2.80
N MET A 113 -12.75 1.85 3.26
CA MET A 113 -11.80 1.05 2.47
C MET A 113 -12.39 0.63 1.11
N SER A 114 -13.70 0.42 1.03
CA SER A 114 -14.36 0.14 -0.25
C SER A 114 -14.31 1.28 -1.27
N GLY A 115 -14.45 2.52 -0.81
CA GLY A 115 -14.22 3.70 -1.65
C GLY A 115 -12.78 3.75 -2.13
N ILE A 116 -11.82 3.37 -1.29
CA ILE A 116 -10.39 3.31 -1.64
C ILE A 116 -10.13 2.25 -2.71
N TYR A 117 -10.70 1.05 -2.59
CA TYR A 117 -10.58 0.02 -3.62
C TYR A 117 -11.10 0.51 -4.97
N GLN A 118 -12.28 1.13 -4.96
CA GLN A 118 -12.90 1.65 -6.17
C GLN A 118 -12.04 2.72 -6.84
N ILE A 119 -11.56 3.72 -6.09
CA ILE A 119 -10.72 4.79 -6.63
C ILE A 119 -9.38 4.24 -7.13
N LEU A 120 -8.77 3.31 -6.37
CA LEU A 120 -7.54 2.65 -6.79
C LEU A 120 -7.75 1.90 -8.11
N PHE A 121 -8.82 1.12 -8.25
CA PHE A 121 -9.09 0.39 -9.49
C PHE A 121 -9.48 1.30 -10.65
N ASP A 122 -10.16 2.42 -10.42
CA ASP A 122 -10.37 3.45 -11.45
C ASP A 122 -9.03 3.98 -11.97
N CYS A 123 -8.08 4.30 -11.08
CA CYS A 123 -6.76 4.80 -11.47
C CYS A 123 -5.93 3.73 -12.22
N LEU A 124 -5.94 2.50 -11.70
CA LEU A 124 -5.18 1.40 -12.30
C LEU A 124 -5.79 0.94 -13.65
N GLY A 125 -7.11 0.85 -13.74
CA GLY A 125 -7.85 0.40 -14.92
C GLY A 125 -7.67 1.28 -16.15
N ARG A 126 -7.43 2.59 -15.95
CA ARG A 126 -7.15 3.55 -17.04
C ARG A 126 -5.85 3.24 -17.79
N ASN A 127 -4.82 2.76 -17.09
CA ASN A 127 -3.46 2.60 -17.64
C ASN A 127 -2.81 1.25 -17.25
N LEU A 128 -3.52 0.14 -17.45
CA LEU A 128 -3.07 -1.19 -17.01
C LEU A 128 -1.65 -1.56 -17.48
N LYS A 129 -1.32 -1.33 -18.76
CA LYS A 129 0.02 -1.60 -19.31
C LYS A 129 1.14 -0.88 -18.55
N PHE A 130 0.90 0.38 -18.19
CA PHE A 130 1.85 1.15 -17.38
C PHE A 130 2.06 0.49 -16.02
N TRP A 131 0.99 0.09 -15.34
CA TRP A 131 1.07 -0.50 -14.00
C TRP A 131 1.72 -1.88 -13.96
N GLU A 132 1.54 -2.67 -15.03
CA GLU A 132 2.26 -3.93 -15.23
C GLU A 132 3.77 -3.68 -15.34
N CYS A 133 4.18 -2.81 -16.27
CA CYS A 133 5.59 -2.44 -16.41
C CYS A 133 6.16 -1.83 -15.12
N TYR A 134 5.40 -0.97 -14.45
CA TYR A 134 5.78 -0.33 -13.20
C TYR A 134 6.05 -1.36 -12.09
N SER A 135 5.17 -2.37 -11.96
CA SER A 135 5.33 -3.47 -11.00
C SER A 135 6.64 -4.23 -11.24
N ASP A 136 6.91 -4.57 -12.49
CA ASP A 136 8.04 -5.42 -12.87
C ASP A 136 9.37 -4.66 -12.75
N LEU A 137 9.42 -3.43 -13.26
CA LEU A 137 10.63 -2.60 -13.24
C LEU A 137 11.02 -2.13 -11.84
N LEU A 138 10.04 -1.69 -11.04
CA LEU A 138 10.31 -1.15 -9.70
C LEU A 138 10.21 -2.19 -8.59
N ARG A 139 9.80 -3.43 -8.93
CA ARG A 139 9.65 -4.57 -8.03
C ARG A 139 8.74 -4.25 -6.85
N VAL A 140 7.60 -3.62 -7.12
CA VAL A 140 6.59 -3.34 -6.10
C VAL A 140 5.88 -4.63 -5.73
N LYS A 141 6.08 -5.11 -4.49
CA LYS A 141 5.70 -6.48 -4.12
C LYS A 141 4.31 -6.57 -3.52
N TYR A 142 4.00 -5.70 -2.56
CA TYR A 142 2.76 -5.76 -1.81
C TYR A 142 2.06 -4.41 -1.72
N VAL A 143 0.74 -4.47 -1.62
CA VAL A 143 -0.10 -3.38 -1.11
C VAL A 143 -0.64 -3.82 0.24
N PHE A 144 -0.44 -2.98 1.25
CA PHE A 144 -1.04 -3.10 2.57
C PHE A 144 -2.19 -2.11 2.69
N PHE A 145 -3.38 -2.61 2.99
CA PHE A 145 -4.54 -1.79 3.30
C PHE A 145 -4.69 -1.72 4.82
N VAL A 146 -4.77 -0.52 5.36
CA VAL A 146 -4.90 -0.29 6.80
C VAL A 146 -6.27 0.28 7.09
N ASP A 147 -7.08 -0.47 7.85
CA ASP A 147 -8.39 -0.04 8.31
C ASP A 147 -8.46 -0.17 9.84
N GLY A 148 -8.43 0.98 10.52
CA GLY A 148 -8.21 1.04 11.96
C GLY A 148 -6.87 0.40 12.36
N ASN A 149 -6.93 -0.61 13.22
CA ASN A 149 -5.75 -1.37 13.68
C ASN A 149 -5.58 -2.72 12.95
N LYS A 150 -6.30 -2.93 11.85
CA LYS A 150 -6.20 -4.17 11.07
C LYS A 150 -5.50 -3.91 9.75
N VAL A 151 -4.72 -4.89 9.32
CA VAL A 151 -3.92 -4.81 8.09
C VAL A 151 -4.32 -5.93 7.14
N GLY A 152 -4.77 -5.55 5.94
CA GLY A 152 -4.96 -6.43 4.80
C GLY A 152 -3.73 -6.42 3.90
N LYS A 153 -3.18 -7.58 3.58
CA LYS A 153 -2.01 -7.72 2.69
C LYS A 153 -2.41 -8.39 1.39
N ILE A 154 -1.96 -7.84 0.27
CA ILE A 154 -2.15 -8.43 -1.06
C ILE A 154 -0.93 -8.17 -1.94
N SER A 155 -0.64 -9.07 -2.89
CA SER A 155 0.42 -8.81 -3.88
C SER A 155 -0.01 -7.71 -4.85
N PHE A 156 0.95 -6.89 -5.27
CA PHE A 156 0.70 -5.81 -6.23
C PHE A 156 0.15 -6.35 -7.55
N TYR A 157 0.74 -7.45 -8.04
CA TYR A 157 0.25 -8.16 -9.23
C TYR A 157 -1.23 -8.57 -9.13
N LYS A 158 -1.67 -9.05 -7.97
CA LYS A 158 -3.08 -9.43 -7.77
C LYS A 158 -4.00 -8.21 -7.79
N ILE A 159 -3.53 -7.06 -7.30
CA ILE A 159 -4.24 -5.78 -7.41
C ILE A 159 -4.37 -5.33 -8.87
N ILE A 160 -3.33 -5.48 -9.69
CA ILE A 160 -3.44 -5.21 -11.14
C ILE A 160 -4.47 -6.15 -11.78
N ASN A 161 -4.46 -7.44 -11.45
CA ASN A 161 -5.45 -8.39 -11.97
C ASN A 161 -6.89 -8.04 -11.54
N PHE A 162 -7.08 -7.52 -10.33
CA PHE A 162 -8.37 -6.98 -9.92
C PHE A 162 -8.75 -5.75 -10.76
N ALA A 163 -7.83 -4.83 -11.00
CA ALA A 163 -8.07 -3.67 -11.86
C ALA A 163 -8.42 -4.08 -13.31
N LYS A 164 -7.78 -5.11 -13.87
CA LYS A 164 -8.12 -5.67 -15.19
C LYS A 164 -9.57 -6.14 -15.24
N ARG A 165 -9.99 -6.93 -14.26
CA ARG A 165 -11.37 -7.45 -14.15
C ARG A 165 -12.37 -6.33 -13.89
N TYR A 166 -11.97 -5.33 -13.12
CA TYR A 166 -12.79 -4.17 -12.81
C TYR A 166 -13.02 -3.25 -14.01
N LYS A 167 -12.10 -3.20 -14.98
CA LYS A 167 -12.13 -2.27 -16.13
C LYS A 167 -13.46 -2.25 -16.88
N SER A 168 -14.13 -3.40 -17.04
CA SER A 168 -15.44 -3.48 -17.70
C SER A 168 -16.58 -2.80 -16.94
N SER A 169 -16.36 -2.41 -15.69
CA SER A 169 -17.32 -1.72 -14.84
C SER A 169 -17.10 -0.21 -14.79
N MET A 170 -16.10 0.33 -15.48
CA MET A 170 -15.72 1.74 -15.37
C MET A 170 -16.79 2.72 -15.86
N ASP A 171 -17.65 2.31 -16.79
CA ASP A 171 -18.76 3.12 -17.31
C ASP A 171 -20.05 2.99 -16.48
N LYS A 172 -20.04 2.15 -15.44
CA LYS A 172 -21.20 1.95 -14.55
C LYS A 172 -21.31 3.09 -13.52
N SER A 173 -22.49 3.17 -12.89
CA SER A 173 -22.73 4.10 -11.78
C SER A 173 -21.69 3.93 -10.65
N LEU A 174 -21.45 5.01 -9.91
CA LEU A 174 -20.51 4.99 -8.78
C LEU A 174 -20.83 3.89 -7.74
N HIS A 175 -22.12 3.63 -7.50
CA HIS A 175 -22.54 2.58 -6.59
C HIS A 175 -22.13 1.19 -7.09
N GLN A 176 -22.46 0.87 -8.35
CA GLN A 176 -22.10 -0.42 -8.97
C GLN A 176 -20.58 -0.61 -8.99
N ARG A 177 -19.82 0.44 -9.32
CA ARG A 177 -18.36 0.43 -9.28
C ARG A 177 -17.81 0.10 -7.90
N ARG A 178 -18.35 0.71 -6.85
CA ARG A 178 -17.96 0.38 -5.46
C ARG A 178 -18.26 -1.07 -5.11
N THR A 179 -19.45 -1.56 -5.46
CA THR A 179 -19.85 -2.95 -5.20
C THR A 179 -18.93 -3.95 -5.91
N GLU A 180 -18.56 -3.71 -7.17
CA GLU A 180 -17.63 -4.58 -7.90
C GLU A 180 -16.23 -4.54 -7.31
N ALA A 181 -15.74 -3.35 -6.93
CA ALA A 181 -14.44 -3.22 -6.28
C ALA A 181 -14.40 -3.96 -4.94
N GLU A 182 -15.45 -3.85 -4.12
CA GLU A 182 -15.62 -4.61 -2.87
C GLU A 182 -15.64 -6.11 -3.12
N LYS A 183 -16.40 -6.57 -4.12
CA LYS A 183 -16.51 -7.99 -4.48
C LYS A 183 -15.14 -8.58 -4.84
N LEU A 184 -14.36 -7.86 -5.65
CA LEU A 184 -13.00 -8.27 -6.01
C LEU A 184 -12.06 -8.29 -4.80
N ALA A 185 -12.16 -7.29 -3.93
CA ALA A 185 -11.32 -7.16 -2.74
C ALA A 185 -11.77 -8.01 -1.53
N LYS A 186 -12.95 -8.64 -1.57
CA LYS A 186 -13.54 -9.41 -0.47
C LYS A 186 -12.62 -10.49 0.12
N GLY A 187 -11.72 -11.05 -0.69
CA GLY A 187 -10.74 -12.06 -0.26
C GLY A 187 -9.54 -11.51 0.53
N ILE A 188 -9.39 -10.20 0.69
CA ILE A 188 -8.30 -9.60 1.46
C ILE A 188 -8.60 -9.77 2.95
N LYS A 189 -7.83 -10.63 3.61
CA LYS A 189 -7.96 -10.90 5.06
C LYS A 189 -7.28 -9.80 5.86
N PHE A 190 -8.06 -9.09 6.67
CA PHE A 190 -7.59 -8.09 7.63
C PHE A 190 -7.28 -8.76 8.98
N LYS A 191 -6.01 -8.69 9.40
CA LYS A 191 -5.52 -9.26 10.68
C LYS A 191 -4.91 -8.18 11.57
#